data_AF-A0A8J4WSY7-F1
#
_entry.id   AF-A0A8J4WSY7-F1
#
_cell.length_a   1.000
_cell.length_b   1.000
_cell.length_c   1.000
_cell.angle_alpha   90.00
_cell.angle_beta   90.00
_cell.angle_gamma   90.00
#
_symmetry.space_group_name_H-M   'P 1'
#
loop_
_entity.id
_entity.type
_entity.pdbx_description
1 polymer ?
#
loop_
_entity_poly.entity_id
_entity_poly.type
_entity_poly.pdbx_seq_one_letter_code
_entity_poly.pdbx_strand_id
1 'polypeptide(L)' 'MEYWRQCAHWLIRCRVLPQTHRVTWETARAFDLAQSLRDGVLLCQLLNNLRPQTINLKEINLRPQMSQ' A
#
# COMPACT_ATOMS: atom_id res chain seq x y z
N MET A 1 18.73 10.39 -2.95
CA MET A 1 17.32 10.20 -3.36
C MET A 1 16.77 9.00 -2.61
N GLU A 2 15.66 9.17 -1.89
CA GLU A 2 15.01 8.06 -1.18
C GLU A 2 13.92 7.45 -2.08
N TYR A 3 14.24 6.36 -2.80
CA TYR A 3 13.30 5.71 -3.73
C TYR A 3 11.98 5.28 -3.06
N TRP A 4 12.01 4.96 -1.77
CA TRP A 4 10.81 4.58 -1.03
C TRP A 4 9.80 5.73 -0.93
N ARG A 5 10.24 6.99 -0.85
CA ARG A 5 9.33 8.16 -0.86
C ARG A 5 8.67 8.34 -2.23
N GLN A 6 9.43 8.14 -3.31
CA GLN A 6 8.88 8.17 -4.66
C GLN A 6 7.84 7.06 -4.86
N CYS A 7 8.12 5.85 -4.35
CA CYS A 7 7.18 4.74 -4.33
C CYS A 7 5.90 5.10 -3.55
N ALA A 8 6.01 5.69 -2.36
CA ALA A 8 4.86 6.13 -1.57
C ALA A 8 3.98 7.14 -2.33
N HIS A 9 4.58 8.14 -2.98
CA HIS A 9 3.84 9.08 -3.82
C HIS A 9 3.16 8.42 -5.01
N TRP A 10 3.80 7.43 -5.64
CA TRP A 10 3.20 6.67 -6.72
C TRP A 10 2.00 5.85 -6.24
N LEU A 11 2.09 5.20 -5.08
CA LEU A 11 0.96 4.46 -4.47
C LEU A 11 -0.23 5.38 -4.16
N ILE A 12 0.01 6.62 -3.74
CA ILE A 12 -1.04 7.63 -3.56
C ILE A 12 -1.69 7.99 -4.90
N ARG A 13 -0.88 8.21 -5.96
CA ARG A 13 -1.41 8.46 -7.32
C ARG A 13 -2.23 7.29 -7.85
N CYS A 14 -1.84 6.06 -7.51
CA CYS A 14 -2.59 4.85 -7.81
C CYS A 14 -3.83 4.64 -6.92
N ARG A 15 -4.17 5.59 -6.03
CA ARG A 15 -5.32 5.53 -5.12
C ARG A 15 -5.29 4.32 -4.16
N VAL A 16 -4.10 3.83 -3.82
CA VAL A 16 -3.90 2.72 -2.86
C VAL A 16 -3.73 3.26 -1.44
N LEU A 17 -3.07 4.41 -1.31
CA LEU A 17 -2.89 5.12 -0.04
C LEU A 17 -3.56 6.49 -0.11
N PRO A 18 -4.17 6.97 1.00
CA PRO A 18 -4.67 8.34 1.06
C PRO A 18 -3.52 9.35 1.08
N GLN A 19 -3.77 10.58 0.62
CA GLN A 19 -2.76 11.66 0.64
C GLN A 19 -2.29 12.00 2.06
N THR A 20 -3.15 11.80 3.05
CA THR A 20 -2.89 12.03 4.49
C THR A 20 -2.23 10.83 5.18
N HIS A 21 -1.87 9.77 4.45
CA HIS A 21 -1.28 8.57 5.03
C HIS A 21 0.06 8.87 5.71
N ARG A 22 0.33 8.26 6.88
CA ARG A 22 1.55 8.50 7.69
C ARG A 22 2.89 8.42 6.95
N VAL A 23 2.95 7.70 5.83
CA VAL A 23 4.16 7.57 4.99
C VAL A 23 4.55 8.88 4.30
N THR A 24 3.66 9.87 4.27
CA THR A 24 3.93 11.22 3.75
C THR A 24 4.53 12.15 4.78
N TRP A 25 4.56 11.76 6.06
CA TRP A 25 5.11 12.60 7.11
C TRP A 25 6.64 12.74 6.97
N GLU A 26 7.18 13.85 7.46
CA GLU A 26 8.62 14.10 7.41
C GLU A 26 9.41 13.06 8.21
N THR A 27 8.85 12.61 9.33
CA THR A 27 9.41 11.61 10.25
C THR A 27 9.25 10.16 9.77
N ALA A 28 8.55 9.93 8.67
CA ALA A 28 8.31 8.59 8.15
C ALA A 28 9.62 7.95 7.64
N ARG A 29 9.72 6.63 7.83
CA ARG A 29 10.83 5.80 7.38
C ARG A 29 10.35 4.78 6.35
N ALA A 30 11.28 4.21 5.59
CA ALA A 30 10.99 3.12 4.66
C ALA A 30 10.23 1.95 5.32
N PHE A 31 10.51 1.69 6.61
CA PHE A 31 9.81 0.67 7.39
C PHE A 31 8.32 0.96 7.56
N ASP A 32 7.89 2.22 7.67
CA ASP A 32 6.47 2.57 7.81
C ASP A 32 5.69 2.22 6.53
N LEU A 33 6.31 2.42 5.37
CA LEU A 33 5.77 1.98 4.08
C LEU A 33 5.74 0.44 3.99
N ALA A 34 6.83 -0.23 4.39
CA ALA A 34 6.88 -1.70 4.41
C ALA A 34 5.78 -2.29 5.30
N GLN A 35 5.54 -1.69 6.48
CA GLN A 35 4.46 -2.09 7.39
C GLN A 35 3.08 -1.93 6.74
N SER A 36 2.84 -0.85 5.99
CA SER A 36 1.57 -0.66 5.30
C SER A 36 1.33 -1.65 4.17
N LEU A 37 2.38 -2.19 3.54
CA LEU A 37 2.28 -3.19 2.48
C LEU A 37 2.41 -4.64 2.99
N ARG A 38 2.76 -4.81 4.27
CA ARG A 38 3.20 -6.08 4.87
C ARG A 38 2.18 -7.21 4.71
N ASP A 39 0.90 -6.86 4.77
CA ASP A 39 -0.20 -7.81 4.71
C ASP A 39 -0.64 -8.19 3.29
N GLY A 40 -0.05 -7.55 2.27
CA GLY A 40 -0.33 -7.80 0.85
C GLY A 40 -1.67 -7.27 0.34
N VAL A 41 -2.56 -6.78 1.20
CA VAL A 41 -3.90 -6.31 0.80
C VAL A 41 -3.79 -5.09 -0.13
N LEU A 42 -2.95 -4.13 0.25
CA LEU A 42 -2.71 -2.93 -0.56
C LEU A 42 -2.05 -3.24 -1.91
N LEU A 43 -1.21 -4.28 -1.98
CA LEU A 43 -0.61 -4.72 -3.23
C LEU A 43 -1.66 -5.35 -4.16
N CYS A 44 -2.62 -6.09 -3.60
CA CYS A 44 -3.73 -6.62 -4.38
C CYS A 44 -4.63 -5.49 -4.92
N GLN A 45 -4.92 -4.49 -4.08
CA GLN A 45 -5.67 -3.31 -4.48
C GLN A 45 -4.95 -2.49 -5.55
N LEU A 46 -3.63 -2.34 -5.45
CA LEU A 46 -2.80 -1.67 -6.46
C LEU A 46 -3.01 -2.27 -7.85
N LEU A 47 -2.93 -3.60 -7.97
CA LEU A 47 -3.10 -4.29 -9.24
C LEU A 47 -4.50 -4.05 -9.82
N ASN A 48 -5.54 -4.08 -8.98
CA ASN A 48 -6.90 -3.79 -9.41
C ASN A 48 -7.14 -2.33 -9.79
N ASN A 49 -6.43 -1.38 -9.17
CA ASN A 49 -6.50 0.03 -9.53
C ASN A 49 -5.81 0.32 -10.87
N LEU A 50 -4.72 -0.40 -11.19
CA LEU A 50 -4.01 -0.29 -12.46
C LEU A 50 -4.78 -0.97 -13.59
N ARG A 51 -5.35 -2.15 -13.32
CA ARG A 51 -6.16 -2.91 -14.26
C ARG A 51 -7.32 -3.57 -13.51
N PRO A 52 -8.58 -3.21 -13.83
CA PRO A 52 -9.74 -3.81 -13.20
C PRO A 52 -9.72 -5.34 -13.29
N GLN A 53 -10.20 -6.00 -12.23
CA GLN A 53 -10.38 -7.47 -12.17
C GLN A 53 -9.09 -8.29 -12.31
N THR A 54 -7.92 -7.70 -12.01
CA THR A 54 -6.64 -8.44 -12.01
C THR A 54 -6.58 -9.47 -10.87
N ILE A 55 -7.13 -9.14 -9.70
CA ILE A 55 -7.23 -10.02 -8.54
C ILE A 55 -8.68 -10.06 -8.06
N ASN A 56 -9.20 -11.27 -7.86
CA ASN A 56 -10.49 -11.48 -7.21
C ASN A 56 -10.34 -11.22 -5.70
N LEU A 57 -10.84 -10.08 -5.21
CA LEU A 57 -10.73 -9.71 -3.80
C LEU A 57 -11.47 -10.67 -2.84
N LYS A 58 -12.32 -11.58 -3.36
CA LYS A 58 -12.97 -12.62 -2.56
C LYS A 58 -12.02 -13.79 -2.23
N GLU A 59 -10.92 -13.92 -2.96
CA GLU A 59 -9.91 -14.96 -2.76
C GLU A 59 -8.78 -14.52 -1.84
N ILE A 60 -8.78 -13.25 -1.42
CA ILE A 60 -7.79 -12.70 -0.49
C ILE A 60 -8.42 -12.47 0.87
N ASN A 61 -7.64 -12.67 1.93
CA ASN A 61 -8.04 -12.24 3.26
C ASN A 61 -7.86 -10.71 3.37
N LEU A 62 -8.95 -9.95 3.30
CA LEU A 62 -8.95 -8.48 3.39
C LEU A 62 -8.63 -7.95 4.80
N ARG A 63 -8.71 -8.81 5.82
CA ARG A 63 -8.37 -8.49 7.20
C ARG A 63 -7.49 -9.60 7.74
N PRO A 64 -6.28 -9.76 7.19
CA PRO A 64 -5.35 -10.75 7.68
C PRO A 64 -5.02 -10.41 9.13
N GLN A 65 -5.34 -11.33 10.02
CA GLN A 65 -4.91 -11.26 11.42
C GLN A 65 -3.43 -11.61 11.47
N MET A 66 -2.58 -10.73 10.94
CA MET A 66 -1.18 -10.70 11.38
C MET A 66 -1.19 -10.10 12.78
N SER A 67 -1.53 -10.98 13.72
CA SER A 67 -1.46 -10.81 15.16
C SER A 67 0.00 -10.60 15.56
N GLN A 68 0.23 -9.51 16.30
CA GLN A 68 1.44 -9.11 17.03
C GLN A 68 2.55 -8.46 16.17
#